data_AF-A0A2V9S9P0-F1
#
_entry.id   AF-A0A2V9S9P0-F1
#
_cell.length_a   1.000
_cell.length_b   1.000
_cell.length_c   1.000
_cell.angle_alpha   90.00
_cell.angle_beta   90.00
_cell.angle_gamma   90.00
#
_symmetry.space_group_name_H-M   'P 1'
#
loop_
_entity.id
_entity.type
_entity.pdbx_description
1 polymer ?
#
loop_
_entity_poly.entity_id
_entity_poly.type
_entity_poly.pdbx_seq_one_letter_code
_entity_poly.pdbx_strand_id
1 'polypeptide(L)'
;MAVADGIEHIVATPHANDRYAYDRPSLLSSLDHLRELIGHKPQLSLGCDFHVSYENMKAVLARPHDFTIQGTRYLLVELSNFSIPMQVDEFFTQLSGAGLTPILTHPERNPILQQSAKRVLHWIELGCAVQVTASSLTGGWGERAWRTAKWLLEREAVHVLSTDAHDTKHRPPVLSAGRQEAEEICGPEVAKALVDDNPRAVVCGAPLPYFPDPVLET
;
A
#
# COMPACT_ATOMS: atom_id res chain seq x y z
N MET A 1 1.74 15.37 -14.44
CA MET A 1 2.14 15.54 -13.03
C MET A 1 2.97 14.37 -12.56
N ALA A 2 2.43 13.14 -12.47
CA ALA A 2 3.18 11.96 -12.01
C ALA A 2 4.56 11.76 -12.70
N VAL A 3 4.59 11.76 -14.04
CA VAL A 3 5.86 11.62 -14.80
C VAL A 3 6.84 12.75 -14.52
N ALA A 4 6.35 13.99 -14.34
CA ALA A 4 7.19 15.14 -14.01
C ALA A 4 7.77 15.03 -12.59
N ASP A 5 7.11 14.30 -11.70
CA ASP A 5 7.58 13.96 -10.36
C ASP A 5 8.52 12.74 -10.33
N GLY A 6 8.80 12.14 -11.50
CA GLY A 6 9.68 10.98 -11.65
C GLY A 6 8.98 9.62 -11.55
N ILE A 7 7.65 9.58 -11.47
CA ILE A 7 6.88 8.32 -11.42
C ILE A 7 6.84 7.70 -12.83
N GLU A 8 7.43 6.52 -12.96
CA GLU A 8 7.46 5.76 -14.23
C GLU A 8 6.35 4.72 -14.35
N HIS A 9 5.82 4.25 -13.22
CA HIS A 9 4.80 3.20 -13.15
C HIS A 9 3.72 3.57 -12.13
N ILE A 10 2.45 3.37 -12.49
CA ILE A 10 1.31 3.52 -11.59
C ILE A 10 0.53 2.19 -11.53
N VAL A 11 0.31 1.68 -10.33
CA VAL A 11 -0.68 0.64 -10.10
C VAL A 11 -2.01 1.34 -9.79
N ALA A 12 -2.99 1.21 -10.66
CA ALA A 12 -4.35 1.69 -10.41
C ALA A 12 -5.01 0.75 -9.40
N THR A 13 -5.46 1.28 -8.26
CA THR A 13 -5.97 0.52 -7.13
C THR A 13 -7.35 1.04 -6.72
N PRO A 14 -8.38 0.88 -7.56
CA PRO A 14 -9.73 1.26 -7.19
C PRO A 14 -10.18 0.45 -5.96
N HIS A 15 -11.05 1.04 -5.15
CA HIS A 15 -11.55 0.40 -3.95
C HIS A 15 -12.41 -0.83 -4.26
N ALA A 16 -12.27 -1.88 -3.44
CA ALA A 16 -13.29 -2.91 -3.26
C ALA A 16 -13.93 -2.72 -1.88
N ASN A 17 -15.13 -2.16 -1.83
CA ASN A 17 -15.86 -1.94 -0.57
C ASN A 17 -17.39 -1.88 -0.81
N ASP A 18 -18.16 -1.61 0.23
CA ASP A 18 -19.64 -1.60 0.17
C ASP A 18 -20.22 -0.59 -0.84
N ARG A 19 -19.44 0.43 -1.22
CA ARG A 19 -19.83 1.44 -2.22
C ARG A 19 -19.33 1.10 -3.62
N TYR A 20 -18.17 0.46 -3.72
CA TYR A 20 -17.50 0.19 -5.00
C TYR A 20 -17.31 -1.31 -5.17
N ALA A 21 -18.16 -1.91 -6.01
CA ALA A 21 -17.97 -3.28 -6.45
C ALA A 21 -16.70 -3.37 -7.30
N TYR A 22 -15.88 -4.38 -7.03
CA TYR A 22 -14.65 -4.60 -7.77
C TYR A 22 -14.88 -5.65 -8.87
N ASP A 23 -14.92 -5.18 -10.11
CA ASP A 23 -15.02 -6.02 -11.31
C ASP A 23 -13.73 -5.91 -12.14
N ARG A 24 -12.84 -6.89 -11.98
CA ARG A 24 -11.51 -6.87 -12.62
C ARG A 24 -11.57 -6.72 -14.14
N PRO A 25 -12.42 -7.44 -14.90
CA PRO A 25 -12.51 -7.28 -16.36
C PRO A 25 -12.92 -5.87 -16.82
N SER A 26 -13.93 -5.26 -16.19
CA SER A 26 -14.33 -3.88 -16.51
C SER A 26 -13.24 -2.87 -16.17
N LEU A 27 -12.56 -3.05 -15.04
CA LEU A 27 -11.44 -2.19 -14.63
C LEU A 27 -10.22 -2.34 -15.55
N LEU A 28 -9.92 -3.55 -16.03
CA LEU A 28 -8.89 -3.77 -17.06
C LEU A 28 -9.24 -3.05 -18.35
N SER A 29 -10.49 -3.14 -18.80
CA SER A 29 -10.96 -2.44 -20.01
C SER A 29 -10.83 -0.92 -19.86
N SER A 30 -11.17 -0.39 -18.69
CA SER A 30 -11.00 1.04 -18.37
C SER A 30 -9.52 1.45 -18.34
N LEU A 31 -8.66 0.58 -17.81
CA LEU A 31 -7.22 0.82 -17.75
C LEU A 31 -6.59 0.78 -19.15
N ASP A 32 -7.02 -0.13 -20.01
CA ASP A 32 -6.60 -0.20 -21.42
C ASP A 32 -6.99 1.06 -22.18
N HIS A 33 -8.23 1.54 -22.00
CA HIS A 33 -8.63 2.82 -22.57
C HIS A 33 -7.76 3.99 -22.06
N LEU A 34 -7.42 4.01 -20.77
CA LEU A 34 -6.52 5.02 -20.22
C LEU A 34 -5.11 4.92 -20.84
N ARG A 35 -4.58 3.70 -21.06
CA ARG A 35 -3.29 3.47 -21.72
C ARG A 35 -3.29 4.06 -23.14
N GLU A 36 -4.38 3.91 -23.89
CA GLU A 36 -4.52 4.51 -25.23
C GLU A 36 -4.45 6.05 -25.20
N LEU A 37 -5.04 6.67 -24.17
CA LEU A 37 -5.07 8.13 -24.03
C LEU A 37 -3.73 8.73 -23.60
N ILE A 38 -2.96 8.05 -22.75
CA ILE A 38 -1.71 8.59 -22.18
C ILE A 38 -0.45 8.14 -22.93
N GLY A 39 -0.55 7.09 -23.76
CA GLY A 39 0.58 6.51 -24.48
C GLY A 39 1.47 5.63 -23.58
N HIS A 40 2.79 5.72 -23.76
CA HIS A 40 3.74 4.74 -23.17
C HIS A 40 4.18 5.05 -21.73
N LYS A 41 3.96 6.27 -21.21
CA LYS A 41 4.37 6.66 -19.86
C LYS A 41 3.29 7.48 -19.13
N PRO A 42 3.05 7.24 -17.83
CA PRO A 42 3.62 6.15 -17.03
C PRO A 42 3.08 4.78 -17.47
N GLN A 43 3.82 3.71 -17.20
CA GLN A 43 3.28 2.35 -17.33
C GLN A 43 2.14 2.17 -16.33
N LEU A 44 1.13 1.40 -16.71
CA LEU A 44 -0.05 1.16 -15.90
C LEU A 44 -0.19 -0.32 -15.56
N SER A 45 -0.57 -0.62 -14.33
CA SER A 45 -0.98 -1.94 -13.87
C SER A 45 -2.26 -1.85 -13.07
N LEU A 46 -2.96 -2.97 -12.92
CA LEU A 46 -4.18 -3.03 -12.11
C LEU A 46 -3.92 -3.80 -10.80
N GLY A 47 -4.37 -3.22 -9.70
CA GLY A 47 -4.58 -3.89 -8.42
C GLY A 47 -5.94 -3.49 -7.85
N CYS A 48 -6.07 -3.65 -6.53
CA CYS A 48 -7.26 -3.30 -5.77
C CYS A 48 -6.80 -2.65 -4.48
N ASP A 49 -7.46 -1.58 -4.04
CA ASP A 49 -7.38 -1.16 -2.64
C ASP A 49 -8.50 -1.88 -1.87
N PHE A 50 -8.15 -3.03 -1.28
CA PHE A 50 -9.12 -3.99 -0.76
C PHE A 50 -9.52 -3.64 0.67
N HIS A 51 -10.75 -3.19 0.86
CA HIS A 51 -11.25 -2.90 2.19
C HIS A 51 -11.61 -4.19 2.94
N VAL A 52 -11.12 -4.36 4.15
CA VAL A 52 -11.44 -5.54 4.97
C VAL A 52 -12.89 -5.47 5.45
N SER A 53 -13.72 -6.34 4.89
CA SER A 53 -15.08 -6.63 5.33
C SER A 53 -15.32 -8.14 5.31
N TYR A 54 -16.35 -8.61 5.99
CA TYR A 54 -16.67 -10.04 6.04
C TYR A 54 -16.86 -10.66 4.63
N GLU A 55 -17.59 -9.98 3.76
CA GLU A 55 -17.83 -10.46 2.39
C GLU A 55 -16.54 -10.45 1.55
N ASN A 56 -15.74 -9.39 1.66
CA ASN A 56 -14.47 -9.30 0.96
C ASN A 56 -13.49 -10.39 1.43
N MET A 57 -13.36 -10.61 2.74
CA MET A 57 -12.52 -11.67 3.31
C MET A 57 -12.88 -13.05 2.75
N LYS A 58 -14.17 -13.37 2.66
CA LYS A 58 -14.62 -14.62 2.03
C LYS A 58 -14.32 -14.66 0.54
N ALA A 59 -14.54 -13.57 -0.17
CA ALA A 59 -14.31 -13.50 -1.62
C ALA A 59 -12.85 -13.72 -1.98
N VAL A 60 -11.91 -13.07 -1.28
CA VAL A 60 -10.48 -13.23 -1.56
C VAL A 60 -9.96 -14.61 -1.19
N LEU A 61 -10.44 -15.23 -0.11
CA LEU A 61 -10.02 -16.60 0.23
C LEU A 61 -10.53 -17.64 -0.77
N ALA A 62 -11.71 -17.40 -1.37
CA ALA A 62 -12.23 -18.25 -2.44
C ALA A 62 -11.51 -18.03 -3.79
N ARG A 63 -11.12 -16.79 -4.09
CA ARG A 63 -10.44 -16.40 -5.34
C ARG A 63 -9.27 -15.44 -5.06
N PRO A 64 -8.12 -15.95 -4.57
CA PRO A 64 -7.02 -15.13 -4.05
C PRO A 64 -6.49 -14.08 -5.02
N HIS A 65 -6.38 -14.42 -6.31
CA HIS A 65 -5.70 -13.55 -7.28
C HIS A 65 -6.60 -12.47 -7.90
N ASP A 66 -7.92 -12.52 -7.72
CA ASP A 66 -8.85 -11.57 -8.36
C ASP A 66 -8.57 -10.12 -7.93
N PHE A 67 -8.16 -9.92 -6.68
CA PHE A 67 -7.92 -8.60 -6.08
C PHE A 67 -6.43 -8.18 -6.07
N THR A 68 -5.54 -9.07 -6.48
CA THR A 68 -4.09 -8.82 -6.38
C THR A 68 -3.59 -7.88 -7.48
N ILE A 69 -2.45 -7.25 -7.21
CA ILE A 69 -1.72 -6.45 -8.19
C ILE A 69 -1.26 -7.38 -9.32
N GLN A 70 -1.73 -7.13 -10.55
CA GLN A 70 -1.41 -7.90 -11.76
C GLN A 70 -1.63 -9.43 -11.66
N GLY A 71 -2.48 -9.91 -10.74
CA GLY A 71 -2.64 -11.36 -10.54
C GLY A 71 -1.45 -12.01 -9.82
N THR A 72 -0.56 -11.20 -9.23
CA THR A 72 0.62 -11.68 -8.49
C THR A 72 0.23 -12.17 -7.09
N ARG A 73 1.20 -12.23 -6.19
CA ARG A 73 1.00 -12.56 -4.77
C ARG A 73 0.65 -11.36 -3.89
N TYR A 74 0.74 -10.13 -4.39
CA TYR A 74 0.58 -8.93 -3.56
C TYR A 74 -0.85 -8.39 -3.57
N LEU A 75 -1.42 -8.22 -2.39
CA LEU A 75 -2.76 -7.67 -2.16
C LEU A 75 -2.65 -6.44 -1.27
N LEU A 76 -3.09 -5.27 -1.74
CA LEU A 76 -3.22 -4.11 -0.85
C LEU A 76 -4.44 -4.31 0.05
N VAL A 77 -4.29 -4.03 1.34
CA VAL A 77 -5.35 -4.25 2.33
C VAL A 77 -5.56 -2.96 3.14
N GLU A 78 -6.77 -2.41 3.04
CA GLU A 78 -7.22 -1.25 3.79
C GLU A 78 -8.10 -1.67 4.97
N LEU A 79 -7.78 -1.17 6.17
CA LEU A 79 -8.60 -1.37 7.37
C LEU A 79 -9.57 -0.20 7.60
N SER A 80 -10.76 -0.53 8.08
CA SER A 80 -11.77 0.46 8.47
C SER A 80 -11.23 1.45 9.51
N ASN A 81 -11.60 2.72 9.35
CA ASN A 81 -11.28 3.78 10.30
C ASN A 81 -12.10 3.71 11.61
N PHE A 82 -13.13 2.86 11.64
CA PHE A 82 -14.09 2.78 12.76
C PHE A 82 -13.92 1.53 13.60
N SER A 83 -13.45 0.43 13.01
CA SER A 83 -13.25 -0.84 13.71
C SER A 83 -12.25 -1.72 12.99
N ILE A 84 -11.54 -2.55 13.74
CA ILE A 84 -10.66 -3.59 13.20
C ILE A 84 -11.26 -4.93 13.61
N PRO A 85 -11.57 -5.84 12.68
CA PRO A 85 -12.13 -7.15 13.01
C PRO A 85 -11.25 -7.91 14.00
N MET A 86 -11.85 -8.65 14.94
CA MET A 86 -11.10 -9.45 15.92
C MET A 86 -10.29 -10.56 15.23
N GLN A 87 -10.77 -11.06 14.10
CA GLN A 87 -10.14 -12.14 13.32
C GLN A 87 -9.09 -11.63 12.32
N VAL A 88 -8.67 -10.36 12.39
CA VAL A 88 -7.74 -9.79 11.39
C VAL A 88 -6.38 -10.51 11.37
N ASP A 89 -5.89 -10.97 12.52
CA ASP A 89 -4.62 -11.69 12.62
C ASP A 89 -4.73 -13.08 11.96
N GLU A 90 -5.83 -13.78 12.19
CA GLU A 90 -6.15 -15.05 11.53
C GLU A 90 -6.32 -14.85 10.03
N PHE A 91 -6.96 -13.75 9.61
CA PHE A 91 -7.13 -13.41 8.20
C PHE A 91 -5.78 -13.21 7.50
N PHE A 92 -4.85 -12.46 8.11
CA PHE A 92 -3.51 -12.30 7.54
C PHE A 92 -2.77 -13.64 7.46
N THR A 93 -2.89 -14.49 8.48
CA THR A 93 -2.32 -15.85 8.46
C THR A 93 -2.92 -16.70 7.32
N GLN A 94 -4.23 -16.62 7.10
CA GLN A 94 -4.92 -17.32 6.01
C GLN A 94 -4.47 -16.83 4.63
N LEU A 95 -4.29 -15.51 4.45
CA LEU A 95 -3.75 -14.94 3.21
C LEU A 95 -2.33 -15.45 2.94
N SER A 96 -1.46 -15.44 3.96
CA SER A 96 -0.11 -15.99 3.87
C SER A 96 -0.12 -17.49 3.53
N GLY A 97 -1.00 -18.27 4.16
CA GLY A 97 -1.20 -19.69 3.85
C GLY A 97 -1.72 -19.96 2.43
N ALA A 98 -2.45 -19.00 1.84
CA ALA A 98 -2.87 -19.02 0.44
C ALA A 98 -1.79 -18.51 -0.54
N GLY A 99 -0.58 -18.21 -0.04
CA GLY A 99 0.57 -17.76 -0.84
C GLY A 99 0.58 -16.26 -1.14
N LEU A 100 -0.36 -15.49 -0.59
CA LEU A 100 -0.42 -14.04 -0.75
C LEU A 100 0.47 -13.32 0.27
N THR A 101 0.98 -12.15 -0.09
CA THR A 101 1.53 -11.17 0.85
C THR A 101 0.59 -9.97 0.91
N PRO A 102 -0.14 -9.77 2.02
CA PRO A 102 -0.88 -8.55 2.24
C PRO A 102 0.07 -7.36 2.40
N ILE A 103 -0.30 -6.22 1.83
CA ILE A 103 0.35 -4.93 2.00
C ILE A 103 -0.66 -4.02 2.70
N LEU A 104 -0.46 -3.76 3.99
CA LEU A 104 -1.33 -2.88 4.77
C LEU A 104 -1.19 -1.45 4.26
N THR A 105 -2.28 -0.88 3.73
CA THR A 105 -2.28 0.48 3.17
C THR A 105 -2.46 1.52 4.25
N HIS A 106 -1.59 2.53 4.15
CA HIS A 106 -1.57 3.76 4.93
C HIS A 106 -2.01 3.65 6.41
N PRO A 107 -1.40 2.74 7.20
CA PRO A 107 -1.78 2.58 8.61
C PRO A 107 -1.52 3.85 9.43
N GLU A 108 -0.64 4.74 8.97
CA GLU A 108 -0.38 6.03 9.60
C GLU A 108 -1.60 6.95 9.61
N ARG A 109 -2.55 6.76 8.68
CA ARG A 109 -3.77 7.55 8.58
C ARG A 109 -4.93 6.97 9.37
N ASN A 110 -4.87 5.70 9.75
CA ASN A 110 -5.95 5.03 10.45
C ASN A 110 -6.00 5.50 11.93
N PRO A 111 -7.12 6.10 12.40
CA PRO A 111 -7.20 6.65 13.76
C PRO A 111 -7.01 5.63 14.89
N ILE A 112 -7.33 4.35 14.65
CA ILE A 112 -7.13 3.27 15.62
C ILE A 112 -5.65 2.90 15.67
N LEU A 113 -4.99 2.78 14.52
CA LEU A 113 -3.56 2.45 14.45
C LEU A 113 -2.66 3.61 14.91
N GLN A 114 -3.08 4.87 14.75
CA GLN A 114 -2.37 6.00 15.35
C GLN A 114 -2.27 5.90 16.88
N GLN A 115 -3.22 5.24 17.54
CA GLN A 115 -3.20 4.99 18.99
C GLN A 115 -2.41 3.73 19.37
N SER A 116 -2.20 2.82 18.42
CA SER A 116 -1.61 1.50 18.67
C SER A 116 -0.77 1.02 17.48
N ALA A 117 0.22 1.82 17.08
CA ALA A 117 1.07 1.52 15.93
C ALA A 117 1.88 0.22 16.11
N LYS A 118 2.10 -0.22 17.35
CA LYS A 118 2.70 -1.53 17.67
C LYS A 118 1.95 -2.72 17.04
N ARG A 119 0.63 -2.61 16.81
CA ARG A 119 -0.14 -3.66 16.09
C ARG A 119 0.36 -3.87 14.66
N VAL A 120 0.83 -2.80 14.02
CA VAL A 120 1.41 -2.88 12.67
C VAL A 120 2.67 -3.74 12.68
N LEU A 121 3.52 -3.59 13.71
CA LEU A 121 4.74 -4.41 13.85
C LEU A 121 4.41 -5.89 13.98
N HIS A 122 3.41 -6.23 14.80
CA HIS A 122 2.95 -7.61 14.93
C HIS A 122 2.47 -8.20 13.59
N TRP A 123 1.76 -7.42 12.77
CA TRP A 123 1.32 -7.91 11.46
C TRP A 123 2.48 -8.09 10.47
N ILE A 124 3.57 -7.34 10.61
CA ILE A 124 4.78 -7.60 9.83
C ILE A 124 5.36 -8.98 10.18
N GLU A 125 5.34 -9.38 11.46
CA GLU A 125 5.73 -10.75 11.88
C GLU A 125 4.86 -11.84 11.26
N LEU A 126 3.57 -11.54 10.99
CA LEU A 126 2.65 -12.44 10.28
C LEU A 126 2.84 -12.45 8.75
N GLY A 127 3.83 -11.70 8.25
CA GLY A 127 4.20 -11.63 6.84
C GLY A 127 3.53 -10.49 6.06
N CYS A 128 2.91 -9.52 6.74
CA CYS A 128 2.40 -8.31 6.09
C CYS A 128 3.54 -7.36 5.71
N ALA A 129 3.47 -6.80 4.51
CA ALA A 129 4.21 -5.60 4.17
C ALA A 129 3.38 -4.36 4.54
N VAL A 130 4.03 -3.19 4.58
CA VAL A 130 3.38 -1.92 4.96
C VAL A 130 3.65 -0.86 3.90
N GLN A 131 2.59 -0.16 3.50
CA GLN A 131 2.68 0.98 2.61
C GLN A 131 2.29 2.27 3.35
N VAL A 132 3.18 3.28 3.34
CA VAL A 132 2.91 4.62 3.92
C VAL A 132 2.62 5.63 2.82
N THR A 133 1.71 6.57 3.08
CA THR A 133 1.39 7.65 2.12
C THR A 133 2.49 8.71 2.14
N ALA A 134 3.06 9.04 0.98
CA ALA A 134 4.14 10.02 0.83
C ALA A 134 3.79 11.38 1.43
N SER A 135 2.57 11.86 1.20
CA SER A 135 2.11 13.14 1.74
C SER A 135 1.91 13.15 3.26
N SER A 136 1.86 11.98 3.93
CA SER A 136 1.87 11.92 5.39
C SER A 136 3.20 12.40 5.95
N LEU A 137 4.33 12.12 5.27
CA LEU A 137 5.66 12.57 5.67
C LEU A 137 5.89 14.06 5.44
N THR A 138 5.16 14.67 4.51
CA THR A 138 5.20 16.12 4.25
C THR A 138 4.08 16.88 4.99
N GLY A 139 3.37 16.23 5.93
CA GLY A 139 2.32 16.84 6.75
C GLY A 139 0.95 17.01 6.10
N GLY A 140 0.72 16.50 4.88
CA GLY A 140 -0.53 16.61 4.14
C GLY A 140 -1.74 15.92 4.78
N TRP A 141 -1.51 15.00 5.72
CA TRP A 141 -2.54 14.32 6.52
C TRP A 141 -2.58 14.77 7.99
N GLY A 142 -1.88 15.87 8.30
CA GLY A 142 -1.80 16.43 9.64
C GLY A 142 -0.80 15.73 10.55
N GLU A 143 -0.61 16.32 11.72
CA GLU A 143 0.49 16.00 12.62
C GLU A 143 0.47 14.54 13.14
N ARG A 144 -0.71 13.97 13.40
CA ARG A 144 -0.81 12.59 13.90
C ARG A 144 -0.33 11.59 12.85
N ALA A 145 -0.77 11.75 11.60
CA ALA A 145 -0.34 10.88 10.51
C ALA A 145 1.16 11.02 10.24
N TRP A 146 1.68 12.24 10.27
CA TRP A 146 3.12 12.50 10.17
C TRP A 146 3.91 11.79 11.28
N ARG A 147 3.50 11.93 12.55
CA ARG A 147 4.17 11.28 13.69
C ARG A 147 4.14 9.75 13.56
N THR A 148 3.01 9.16 13.18
CA THR A 148 2.91 7.71 13.00
C THR A 148 3.74 7.22 11.80
N ALA A 149 3.76 7.95 10.69
CA ALA A 149 4.60 7.64 9.53
C ALA A 149 6.09 7.63 9.89
N LYS A 150 6.55 8.69 10.57
CA LYS A 150 7.93 8.81 11.07
C LYS A 150 8.26 7.69 12.05
N TRP A 151 7.37 7.40 13.00
CA TRP A 151 7.56 6.32 13.98
C TRP A 151 7.72 4.95 13.33
N LEU A 152 6.96 4.67 12.26
CA LEU A 152 7.09 3.43 11.49
C LEU A 152 8.41 3.39 10.72
N LEU A 153 8.84 4.48 10.08
CA LEU A 153 10.13 4.53 9.38
C LEU A 153 11.32 4.34 10.32
N GLU A 154 11.33 5.01 11.48
CA GLU A 154 12.39 4.89 12.49
C GLU A 154 12.54 3.47 13.06
N ARG A 155 11.51 2.65 12.93
CA ARG A 155 11.48 1.25 13.39
C ARG A 155 11.65 0.25 12.25
N GLU A 156 12.03 0.73 11.07
CA GLU A 156 12.14 -0.10 9.88
C GLU A 156 10.84 -0.88 9.61
N ALA A 157 9.68 -0.26 9.78
CA ALA A 157 8.38 -0.93 9.64
C ALA A 157 7.66 -0.64 8.32
N VAL A 158 8.33 0.03 7.37
CA VAL A 158 7.75 0.45 6.09
C VAL A 158 8.42 -0.28 4.95
N HIS A 159 7.62 -0.77 4.00
CA HIS A 159 8.11 -1.55 2.86
C HIS A 159 7.90 -0.81 1.54
N VAL A 160 6.87 0.04 1.47
CA VAL A 160 6.53 0.82 0.28
C VAL A 160 6.15 2.24 0.69
N LEU A 161 6.61 3.23 -0.07
CA LEU A 161 6.09 4.59 -0.03
C LEU A 161 5.30 4.85 -1.32
N SER A 162 4.06 5.32 -1.20
CA SER A 162 3.20 5.56 -2.36
C SER A 162 2.42 6.87 -2.22
N THR A 163 1.90 7.40 -3.32
CA THR A 163 1.20 8.69 -3.29
C THR A 163 -0.21 8.61 -2.73
N ASP A 164 -0.88 7.47 -2.90
CA ASP A 164 -2.34 7.32 -2.74
C ASP A 164 -3.10 8.53 -3.34
N ALA A 165 -2.85 8.80 -4.63
CA ALA A 165 -3.34 9.99 -5.30
C ALA A 165 -4.79 9.82 -5.75
N HIS A 166 -5.58 10.89 -5.74
CA HIS A 166 -6.99 10.87 -6.15
C HIS A 166 -7.34 11.96 -7.17
N ASP A 167 -6.58 13.06 -7.21
CA ASP A 167 -6.84 14.19 -8.09
C ASP A 167 -5.57 15.04 -8.26
N THR A 168 -5.63 16.17 -8.96
CA THR A 168 -4.46 17.02 -9.26
C THR A 168 -4.29 18.21 -8.30
N LYS A 169 -5.15 18.34 -7.29
CA LYS A 169 -5.26 19.52 -6.42
C LYS A 169 -5.10 19.17 -4.93
N HIS A 170 -5.94 18.28 -4.42
CA HIS A 170 -6.00 17.91 -3.01
C HIS A 170 -5.12 16.70 -2.70
N ARG A 171 -5.11 15.70 -3.58
CA ARG A 171 -4.28 14.48 -3.42
C ARG A 171 -3.49 14.20 -4.71
N PRO A 172 -2.53 15.07 -5.07
CA PRO A 172 -1.74 14.93 -6.28
C PRO A 172 -0.78 13.74 -6.23
N PRO A 173 -0.38 13.17 -7.38
CA PRO A 173 0.60 12.10 -7.47
C PRO A 173 2.02 12.67 -7.30
N VAL A 174 2.35 13.07 -6.07
CA VAL A 174 3.67 13.57 -5.67
C VAL A 174 4.28 12.57 -4.69
N LEU A 175 5.36 11.91 -5.12
CA LEU A 175 6.15 10.94 -4.39
C LEU A 175 7.52 11.52 -4.01
N SER A 176 8.11 12.36 -4.86
CA SER A 176 9.47 12.89 -4.71
C SER A 176 9.71 13.59 -3.37
N ALA A 177 8.79 14.45 -2.94
CA ALA A 177 8.89 15.16 -1.66
C ALA A 177 8.82 14.19 -0.46
N GLY A 178 7.91 13.21 -0.48
CA GLY A 178 7.83 12.21 0.58
C GLY A 178 9.06 11.28 0.62
N ARG A 179 9.65 10.97 -0.54
CA ARG A 179 10.91 10.22 -0.62
C ARG A 179 12.05 11.00 0.04
N GLN A 180 12.15 12.31 -0.21
CA GLN A 180 13.17 13.15 0.41
C GLN A 180 13.05 13.16 1.95
N GLU A 181 11.84 13.32 2.48
CA GLU A 181 11.61 13.22 3.93
C GLU A 181 11.97 11.83 4.48
N ALA A 182 11.67 10.76 3.73
CA ALA A 182 12.06 9.40 4.12
C ALA A 182 13.58 9.24 4.15
N GLU A 183 14.31 9.81 3.18
CA GLU A 183 15.77 9.74 3.09
C GLU A 183 16.45 10.38 4.31
N GLU A 184 15.93 11.50 4.82
CA GLU A 184 16.42 12.14 6.06
C GLU A 184 16.19 11.26 7.31
N ILE A 185 15.19 10.37 7.30
CA ILE A 185 14.82 9.53 8.45
C ILE A 185 15.55 8.18 8.43
N CYS A 186 15.57 7.50 7.29
CA CYS A 186 16.04 6.11 7.16
C CYS A 186 17.24 5.94 6.20
N GLY A 187 17.74 7.04 5.64
CA GLY A 187 18.87 7.04 4.72
C GLY A 187 18.49 6.78 3.26
N PRO A 188 19.40 7.08 2.32
CA PRO A 188 19.13 7.08 0.87
C PRO A 188 18.82 5.69 0.31
N GLU A 189 19.51 4.65 0.79
CA GLU A 189 19.34 3.28 0.30
C GLU A 189 17.95 2.73 0.64
N VAL A 190 17.50 2.92 1.89
CA VAL A 190 16.16 2.50 2.31
C VAL A 190 15.11 3.34 1.58
N ALA A 191 15.25 4.66 1.56
CA ALA A 191 14.31 5.52 0.85
C ALA A 191 14.15 5.14 -0.64
N LYS A 192 15.25 4.80 -1.32
CA LYS A 192 15.22 4.25 -2.69
C LYS A 192 14.46 2.92 -2.74
N ALA A 193 14.73 1.99 -1.83
CA ALA A 193 14.06 0.70 -1.80
C ALA A 193 12.53 0.84 -1.65
N LEU A 194 12.07 1.79 -0.83
CA LEU A 194 10.64 2.04 -0.59
C LEU A 194 9.88 2.56 -1.83
N VAL A 195 10.55 3.27 -2.74
CA VAL A 195 9.90 3.90 -3.92
C VAL A 195 10.22 3.23 -5.24
N ASP A 196 11.27 2.42 -5.32
CA ASP A 196 11.74 1.82 -6.57
C ASP A 196 11.85 0.29 -6.48
N ASP A 197 12.74 -0.22 -5.62
CA ASP A 197 13.08 -1.66 -5.63
C ASP A 197 11.91 -2.55 -5.18
N ASN A 198 11.27 -2.20 -4.07
CA ASN A 198 10.11 -2.95 -3.56
C ASN A 198 8.88 -2.79 -4.47
N PRO A 199 8.47 -1.58 -4.89
CA PRO A 199 7.37 -1.43 -5.85
C PRO A 199 7.57 -2.21 -7.15
N ARG A 200 8.80 -2.25 -7.70
CA ARG A 200 9.12 -3.06 -8.88
C ARG A 200 8.92 -4.55 -8.60
N ALA A 201 9.40 -5.05 -7.46
CA ALA A 201 9.19 -6.45 -7.07
C ALA A 201 7.71 -6.78 -6.88
N VAL A 202 6.93 -5.87 -6.28
CA VAL A 202 5.48 -6.00 -6.12
C VAL A 202 4.77 -6.17 -7.47
N VAL A 203 5.08 -5.30 -8.44
CA VAL A 203 4.49 -5.37 -9.80
C VAL A 203 4.87 -6.67 -10.51
N CYS A 204 6.11 -7.12 -10.35
CA CYS A 204 6.60 -8.36 -10.97
C CYS A 204 6.20 -9.63 -10.22
N GLY A 205 5.62 -9.53 -9.02
CA GLY A 205 5.34 -10.67 -8.16
C GLY A 205 6.58 -11.36 -7.57
N ALA A 206 7.73 -10.69 -7.59
CA ALA A 206 8.99 -11.18 -7.02
C ALA A 206 9.05 -10.91 -5.50
N PRO A 207 9.85 -11.67 -4.73
CA PRO A 207 10.12 -11.34 -3.33
C PRO A 207 10.64 -9.91 -3.16
N LEU A 208 10.28 -9.24 -2.06
CA LEU A 208 10.74 -7.89 -1.76
C LEU A 208 12.26 -7.90 -1.51
N PRO A 209 13.07 -7.12 -2.27
CA PRO A 209 14.51 -7.04 -2.04
C PRO A 209 14.87 -6.45 -0.68
N TYR A 210 14.07 -5.49 -0.22
CA TYR A 210 14.15 -4.93 1.12
C TYR A 210 12.95 -5.42 1.93
N PHE A 211 13.21 -6.28 2.91
CA PHE A 211 12.23 -6.72 3.89
C PHE A 211 12.82 -6.41 5.27
N PRO A 212 12.40 -5.33 5.92
CA PRO A 212 12.98 -4.94 7.18
C PRO A 212 12.58 -5.88 8.32
N ASP A 213 13.40 -5.90 9.37
CA ASP A 213 13.15 -6.61 10.62
C ASP A 213 12.83 -5.57 11.71
N PRO A 214 11.54 -5.27 11.97
CA PRO A 214 11.19 -4.12 12.77
C PRO A 214 11.72 -4.21 14.20
N VAL A 215 12.20 -3.09 14.74
CA VAL A 215 12.70 -3.04 16.11
C VAL A 215 11.54 -3.14 17.10
N LEU A 216 11.35 -4.34 17.66
CA LEU A 216 10.38 -4.61 18.72
C LEU A 216 10.99 -4.20 20.06
N GLU A 217 10.76 -2.96 20.50
CA GLU A 217 11.07 -2.60 21.89
C GLU A 217 10.12 -3.34 22.84
N THR A 218 10.72 -4.19 23.70
CA THR A 218 10.11 -4.86 24.86
C THR A 218 9.46 -3.89 25.82
#